data_AF-A0A3N0WAT8-F1
#
_entry.id   AF-A0A3N0WAT8-F1
#
_cell.length_a   1.000
_cell.length_b   1.000
_cell.length_c   1.000
_cell.angle_alpha   90.00
_cell.angle_beta   90.00
_cell.angle_gamma   90.00
#
_symmetry.space_group_name_H-M   'P 1'
#
loop_
_entity.id
_entity.type
_entity.pdbx_description
1 polymer ?
#
loop_
_entity_poly.entity_id
_entity_poly.type
_entity_poly.pdbx_seq_one_letter_code
_entity_poly.pdbx_strand_id
1 'polypeptide(L)'
;MIQVKNKNYLLLMVFFANIVFSQVGIGTANPRGALDINKETTNNMGLVLPTNANPSNLINPMGGNVAIGTIMYDSTLSCVRVFKSTGWSNCLCDQCGPTPGFTLDCSSGALSGTFTAGAAGSGSKVINYTNATGQSYGAISIASTGVTGLTATAPAGTLASGNGSITLAISGTPSSAGTANFVITINGQSCNFSIAVNAGLRTIKILSLIPDDWISELASSGTRTVAARQKLDNPANFGPNGMVKVTKFEYNTFNVATGSVNDLNNAIDNADIVWTGYISNGNINAQKKAAIEAKIAEKKKFFIIAIDGPGGFFPYTSFGGYNFVNDGLYINTNSTNGLVTASSNGPDKGVFGDLADGAPVRINRYVGTFSNTGGATSFLSVNGKPAGTIRDNLIVYADVNMFLNNTDAYDGFSGRVNNNCTDNNNSVLFCNFFQKAVDYVLSHP
;
A
#
# COMPACT_ATOMS: atom_id res chain seq x y z
N MET A 1 29.20 -121.99 14.65
CA MET A 1 30.08 -120.88 14.19
C MET A 1 29.85 -120.73 12.69
N ILE A 2 29.48 -119.60 12.08
CA ILE A 2 29.48 -118.16 12.42
C ILE A 2 28.43 -117.48 11.50
N GLN A 3 27.75 -116.43 12.02
CA GLN A 3 26.85 -115.49 11.30
C GLN A 3 27.60 -114.71 10.18
N VAL A 4 26.96 -114.05 9.22
CA VAL A 4 26.50 -112.63 9.29
C VAL A 4 25.98 -112.28 7.87
N LYS A 5 24.68 -111.98 7.68
CA LYS A 5 24.04 -110.63 7.61
C LYS A 5 24.75 -109.64 6.67
N ASN A 6 24.28 -109.44 5.43
CA ASN A 6 24.67 -108.29 4.58
C ASN A 6 23.65 -107.97 3.45
N LYS A 7 22.34 -107.93 3.75
CA LYS A 7 21.31 -107.51 2.77
C LYS A 7 20.64 -106.16 3.07
N ASN A 8 21.07 -105.46 4.13
CA ASN A 8 20.39 -104.25 4.63
C ASN A 8 21.06 -102.92 4.22
N TYR A 9 22.23 -102.94 3.58
CA TYR A 9 22.95 -101.70 3.21
C TYR A 9 22.44 -101.03 1.93
N LEU A 10 21.82 -101.78 1.01
CA LEU A 10 21.27 -101.22 -0.23
C LEU A 10 20.01 -100.38 0.03
N LEU A 11 19.19 -100.78 1.01
CA LEU A 11 17.98 -100.04 1.39
C LEU A 11 18.34 -98.75 2.16
N LEU A 12 19.47 -98.71 2.87
CA LEU A 12 19.95 -97.53 3.58
C LEU A 12 20.51 -96.44 2.65
N MET A 13 21.10 -96.81 1.50
CA MET A 13 21.58 -95.83 0.52
C MET A 13 20.45 -95.14 -0.27
N VAL A 14 19.33 -95.83 -0.52
CA VAL A 14 18.16 -95.23 -1.21
C VAL A 14 17.43 -94.22 -0.31
N PHE A 15 17.51 -94.37 1.02
CA PHE A 15 16.95 -93.40 1.97
C PHE A 15 17.78 -92.12 2.12
N PHE A 16 19.08 -92.14 1.80
CA PHE A 16 19.95 -90.96 1.92
C PHE A 16 19.99 -90.06 0.67
N ALA A 17 19.49 -90.52 -0.48
CA ALA A 17 19.55 -89.76 -1.74
C ALA A 17 18.46 -88.67 -1.89
N ASN A 18 17.51 -88.55 -0.95
CA ASN A 18 16.39 -87.61 -1.05
C ASN A 18 16.54 -86.33 -0.19
N ILE A 19 17.70 -86.08 0.43
CA ILE A 19 17.89 -84.88 1.28
C ILE A 19 18.40 -83.67 0.47
N VAL A 20 18.64 -83.82 -0.83
CA VAL A 20 19.17 -82.72 -1.67
C VAL A 20 18.04 -82.05 -2.44
N PHE A 21 17.12 -81.37 -1.76
CA PHE A 21 16.35 -80.18 -2.22
C PHE A 21 15.48 -79.68 -1.04
N SER A 22 16.11 -79.19 0.03
CA SER A 22 15.38 -78.48 1.07
C SER A 22 15.11 -77.04 0.63
N GLN A 23 14.06 -76.84 -0.15
CA GLN A 23 13.33 -75.58 -0.18
C GLN A 23 11.86 -75.88 0.12
N VAL A 24 11.49 -75.70 1.38
CA VAL A 24 10.10 -75.83 1.86
C VAL A 24 9.42 -74.47 1.72
N GLY A 25 8.75 -74.25 0.59
CA GLY A 25 7.60 -73.34 0.58
C GLY A 25 6.41 -74.07 1.20
N ILE A 26 5.88 -73.59 2.33
CA ILE A 26 4.57 -74.07 2.80
C ILE A 26 3.52 -73.47 1.85
N GLY A 27 3.02 -74.28 0.90
CA GLY A 27 1.88 -73.93 0.05
C GLY A 27 2.17 -73.34 -1.34
N THR A 28 3.43 -73.29 -1.79
CA THR A 28 3.81 -72.84 -3.15
C THR A 28 5.04 -73.60 -3.66
N ALA A 29 5.07 -73.95 -4.95
CA ALA A 29 6.22 -74.61 -5.59
C ALA A 29 7.31 -73.60 -6.01
N ASN A 30 6.99 -72.30 -6.02
CA ASN A 30 7.86 -71.21 -6.44
C ASN A 30 7.89 -70.07 -5.39
N PRO A 31 8.41 -70.29 -4.18
CA PRO A 31 8.48 -69.25 -3.16
C PRO A 31 9.40 -68.11 -3.62
N ARG A 32 8.92 -66.87 -3.51
CA ARG A 32 9.68 -65.66 -3.88
C ARG A 32 10.74 -65.26 -2.84
N GLY A 33 10.80 -65.96 -1.71
CA GLY A 33 11.73 -65.71 -0.62
C GLY A 33 11.70 -66.82 0.44
N ALA A 34 12.54 -66.68 1.47
CA ALA A 34 12.68 -67.67 2.56
C ALA A 34 11.42 -67.85 3.43
N LEU A 35 10.48 -66.91 3.38
CA LEU A 35 9.13 -67.03 3.93
C LEU A 35 8.17 -66.34 2.95
N ASP A 36 7.45 -67.14 2.16
CA ASP A 36 6.42 -66.68 1.24
C ASP A 36 5.08 -67.26 1.68
N ILE A 37 4.17 -66.40 2.14
CA ILE A 37 2.85 -66.77 2.67
C ILE A 37 1.73 -66.70 1.62
N ASN A 38 2.10 -66.62 0.34
CA ASN A 38 1.16 -66.54 -0.78
C ASN A 38 1.01 -67.90 -1.49
N LYS A 39 -0.12 -68.09 -2.19
CA LYS A 39 -0.28 -69.15 -3.20
C LYS A 39 0.00 -68.57 -4.58
N GLU A 40 0.44 -69.38 -5.54
CA GLU A 40 0.77 -68.94 -6.90
C GLU A 40 -0.37 -68.19 -7.62
N THR A 41 -1.63 -68.37 -7.21
CA THR A 41 -2.83 -67.79 -7.85
C THR A 41 -3.60 -66.77 -7.01
N THR A 42 -3.30 -66.61 -5.71
CA THR A 42 -4.01 -65.67 -4.81
C THR A 42 -3.11 -65.16 -3.69
N ASN A 43 -3.07 -63.84 -3.48
CA ASN A 43 -2.25 -63.15 -2.46
C ASN A 43 -3.12 -62.58 -1.32
N ASN A 44 -4.08 -63.36 -0.81
CA ASN A 44 -5.08 -62.90 0.17
C ASN A 44 -4.82 -63.37 1.61
N MET A 45 -3.66 -63.99 1.87
CA MET A 45 -3.26 -64.44 3.19
C MET A 45 -2.34 -63.40 3.84
N GLY A 46 -2.71 -62.90 5.01
CA GLY A 46 -1.90 -61.95 5.77
C GLY A 46 -0.87 -62.64 6.68
N LEU A 47 0.23 -61.95 6.98
CA LEU A 47 1.15 -62.38 8.04
C LEU A 47 0.55 -61.98 9.39
N VAL A 48 0.12 -62.97 10.18
CA VAL A 48 -0.30 -62.72 11.56
C VAL A 48 0.94 -62.69 12.44
N LEU A 49 1.27 -61.51 12.97
CA LEU A 49 2.36 -61.34 13.92
C LEU A 49 1.94 -61.83 15.32
N PRO A 50 2.89 -62.20 16.19
CA PRO A 50 2.60 -62.39 17.60
C PRO A 50 1.95 -61.13 18.19
N THR A 51 0.70 -61.25 18.61
CA THR A 51 -0.08 -60.16 19.22
C THR A 51 0.15 -60.16 20.71
N ASN A 52 0.57 -59.03 21.26
CA ASN A 52 0.74 -58.88 22.71
C ASN A 52 0.46 -57.45 23.16
N ALA A 53 0.02 -57.27 24.40
CA ALA A 53 -0.24 -55.96 24.98
C ALA A 53 1.03 -55.25 25.46
N ASN A 54 2.12 -55.99 25.70
CA ASN A 54 3.40 -55.44 26.13
C ASN A 54 4.55 -56.23 25.49
N PRO A 55 5.55 -55.55 24.88
CA PRO A 55 6.72 -56.23 24.32
C PRO A 55 7.56 -57.03 25.31
N SER A 56 7.46 -56.76 26.62
CA SER A 56 8.14 -57.55 27.66
C SER A 56 7.66 -59.00 27.72
N ASN A 57 6.49 -59.29 27.16
CA ASN A 57 5.92 -60.64 27.14
C ASN A 57 6.51 -61.52 26.04
N LEU A 58 7.36 -60.96 25.16
CA LEU A 58 8.08 -61.74 24.17
C LEU A 58 9.34 -62.33 24.78
N ILE A 59 9.49 -63.64 24.60
CA ILE A 59 10.59 -64.44 25.16
C ILE A 59 11.55 -64.86 24.05
N ASN A 60 12.85 -64.83 24.33
CA ASN A 60 13.85 -65.48 23.49
C ASN A 60 13.87 -66.98 23.86
N PRO A 61 13.58 -67.91 22.92
CA PRO A 61 13.60 -69.34 23.21
C PRO A 61 14.98 -69.88 23.62
N MET A 62 16.07 -69.14 23.33
CA MET A 62 17.42 -69.49 23.77
C MET A 62 17.81 -68.81 25.11
N GLY A 63 16.89 -68.10 25.75
CA GLY A 63 17.16 -67.28 26.94
C GLY A 63 17.78 -65.92 26.61
N GLY A 64 17.80 -65.01 27.60
CA GLY A 64 18.31 -63.64 27.43
C GLY A 64 17.33 -62.70 26.71
N ASN A 65 17.85 -61.60 26.16
CA ASN A 65 17.05 -60.61 25.44
C ASN A 65 16.49 -61.17 24.12
N VAL A 66 15.31 -60.70 23.71
CA VAL A 66 14.76 -60.97 22.37
C VAL A 66 15.73 -60.54 21.27
N ALA A 67 15.76 -61.28 20.16
CA ALA A 67 16.72 -61.02 19.08
C ALA A 67 16.38 -59.70 18.35
N ILE A 68 17.41 -58.95 17.92
CA ILE A 68 17.25 -57.80 17.03
C ILE A 68 16.51 -58.25 15.75
N GLY A 69 15.51 -57.48 15.33
CA GLY A 69 14.64 -57.81 14.20
C GLY A 69 13.36 -58.56 14.57
N THR A 70 13.14 -58.88 15.86
CA THR A 70 11.86 -59.43 16.32
C THR A 70 10.73 -58.43 16.04
N ILE A 71 9.65 -58.91 15.41
CA ILE A 71 8.46 -58.11 15.09
C ILE A 71 7.22 -58.63 15.82
N MET A 72 6.35 -57.71 16.24
CA MET A 72 5.11 -58.05 16.96
C MET A 72 3.99 -57.07 16.63
N TYR A 73 2.73 -57.46 16.87
CA TYR A 73 1.61 -56.53 16.88
C TYR A 73 1.29 -56.14 18.33
N ASP A 74 1.38 -54.85 18.64
CA ASP A 74 1.00 -54.31 19.95
C ASP A 74 -0.50 -54.06 19.98
N SER A 75 -1.23 -54.86 20.77
CA SER A 75 -2.70 -54.77 20.83
C SER A 75 -3.19 -53.51 21.53
N THR A 76 -2.35 -52.84 22.32
CA THR A 76 -2.73 -51.60 23.00
C THR A 76 -2.55 -50.39 22.09
N LEU A 77 -1.48 -50.39 21.28
CA LEU A 77 -1.18 -49.32 20.32
C LEU A 77 -1.77 -49.56 18.93
N SER A 78 -2.35 -50.75 18.69
CA SER A 78 -2.88 -51.18 17.39
C SER A 78 -1.87 -51.01 16.24
N CYS A 79 -0.61 -51.37 16.48
CA CYS A 79 0.46 -51.19 15.50
C CYS A 79 1.51 -52.30 15.55
N VAL A 80 2.27 -52.45 14.47
CA VAL A 80 3.46 -53.33 14.44
C VAL A 80 4.61 -52.67 15.18
N ARG A 81 5.41 -53.42 15.94
CA ARG A 81 6.65 -52.97 16.59
C ARG A 81 7.82 -53.86 16.19
N VAL A 82 9.02 -53.30 16.17
CA VAL A 82 10.27 -54.02 15.87
C VAL A 82 11.30 -53.81 16.98
N PHE A 83 11.98 -54.88 17.41
CA PHE A 83 13.08 -54.81 18.36
C PHE A 83 14.39 -54.43 17.66
N LYS A 84 15.02 -53.35 18.12
CA LYS A 84 16.26 -52.80 17.57
C LYS A 84 17.39 -52.94 18.60
N SER A 85 18.63 -52.62 18.21
CA SER A 85 19.78 -52.57 19.13
C SER A 85 19.57 -51.60 20.31
N THR A 86 18.70 -50.60 20.14
CA THR A 86 18.34 -49.61 21.16
C THR A 86 17.04 -49.95 21.93
N GLY A 87 16.46 -51.13 21.71
CA GLY A 87 15.16 -51.53 22.28
C GLY A 87 14.00 -51.52 21.27
N TRP A 88 12.77 -51.68 21.76
CA TRP A 88 11.55 -51.71 20.96
C TRP A 88 11.22 -50.35 20.31
N SER A 89 10.78 -50.35 19.04
CA SER A 89 10.19 -49.16 18.41
C SER A 89 8.85 -48.77 19.07
N ASN A 90 8.37 -47.54 18.88
CA ASN A 90 7.05 -47.14 19.37
C ASN A 90 5.97 -47.73 18.45
N CYS A 91 6.15 -47.58 17.12
CA CYS A 91 5.50 -48.36 16.07
C CYS A 91 6.47 -48.56 14.88
N LEU A 92 6.15 -49.42 13.91
CA LEU A 92 6.99 -49.71 12.74
C LEU A 92 7.13 -48.48 11.83
N CYS A 93 6.19 -47.53 11.91
CA CYS A 93 6.13 -46.31 11.13
C CYS A 93 6.52 -45.04 11.89
N ASP A 94 7.44 -45.11 12.86
CA ASP A 94 8.00 -43.92 13.55
C ASP A 94 8.69 -42.91 12.60
N GLN A 95 8.82 -43.22 11.29
CA GLN A 95 9.38 -42.36 10.23
C GLN A 95 8.47 -42.14 9.01
N CYS A 96 7.19 -42.49 9.05
CA CYS A 96 6.22 -41.83 8.18
C CYS A 96 5.99 -40.45 8.82
N GLY A 97 6.55 -39.38 8.27
CA GLY A 97 6.55 -38.04 8.88
C GLY A 97 5.16 -37.57 9.37
N PRO A 98 5.07 -36.52 10.22
CA PRO A 98 3.78 -36.02 10.67
C PRO A 98 2.91 -35.76 9.43
N THR A 99 1.71 -36.34 9.41
CA THR A 99 0.70 -36.01 8.41
C THR A 99 0.66 -34.49 8.30
N PRO A 100 0.88 -33.89 7.11
CA PRO A 100 0.94 -32.44 6.98
C PRO A 100 -0.30 -31.83 7.62
N GLY A 101 -0.11 -31.03 8.66
CA GLY A 101 -1.21 -30.40 9.39
C GLY A 101 -1.99 -29.47 8.47
N PHE A 102 -3.25 -29.24 8.82
CA PHE A 102 -4.06 -28.20 8.19
C PHE A 102 -3.30 -26.87 8.24
N THR A 103 -3.20 -26.19 7.09
CA THR A 103 -2.52 -24.89 6.97
C THR A 103 -3.39 -23.88 6.25
N LEU A 104 -3.59 -22.69 6.84
CA LEU A 104 -4.19 -21.51 6.22
C LEU A 104 -3.10 -20.62 5.63
N ASP A 105 -3.33 -20.11 4.43
CA ASP A 105 -2.47 -19.15 3.75
C ASP A 105 -3.28 -17.92 3.36
N CYS A 106 -3.04 -16.84 4.10
CA CYS A 106 -3.60 -15.51 3.86
C CYS A 106 -2.70 -14.64 2.95
N SER A 107 -1.44 -15.04 2.77
CA SER A 107 -0.43 -14.26 2.04
C SER A 107 -0.62 -14.38 0.54
N SER A 108 -1.07 -15.55 0.08
CA SER A 108 -1.48 -15.78 -1.31
C SER A 108 -2.98 -15.50 -1.51
N GLY A 109 -3.49 -15.80 -2.70
CA GLY A 109 -4.91 -15.63 -3.05
C GLY A 109 -5.25 -14.20 -3.49
N ALA A 110 -6.10 -14.11 -4.51
CA ALA A 110 -6.46 -12.84 -5.13
C ALA A 110 -7.20 -11.91 -4.15
N LEU A 111 -6.82 -10.64 -4.16
CA LEU A 111 -7.55 -9.53 -3.55
C LEU A 111 -8.21 -8.73 -4.67
N SER A 112 -9.50 -8.41 -4.51
CA SER A 112 -10.25 -7.55 -5.42
C SER A 112 -10.91 -6.40 -4.66
N GLY A 113 -11.28 -5.36 -5.40
CA GLY A 113 -11.88 -4.15 -4.85
C GLY A 113 -10.85 -3.04 -4.59
N THR A 114 -11.34 -1.81 -4.56
CA THR A 114 -10.55 -0.63 -4.19
C THR A 114 -11.27 0.04 -3.03
N PHE A 115 -10.54 0.33 -1.96
CA PHE A 115 -11.11 0.90 -0.74
C PHE A 115 -10.58 2.31 -0.55
N THR A 116 -11.47 3.23 -0.21
CA THR A 116 -11.16 4.65 -0.10
C THR A 116 -11.75 5.19 1.19
N ALA A 117 -10.97 5.96 1.95
CA ALA A 117 -11.41 6.55 3.20
C ALA A 117 -12.71 7.35 3.02
N GLY A 118 -13.69 7.12 3.90
CA GLY A 118 -14.98 7.81 3.89
C GLY A 118 -15.95 7.40 2.78
N ALA A 119 -15.58 6.49 1.87
CA ALA A 119 -16.45 6.00 0.81
C ALA A 119 -16.78 4.51 1.01
N ALA A 120 -18.03 4.13 0.72
CA ALA A 120 -18.44 2.73 0.74
C ALA A 120 -17.69 1.93 -0.33
N GLY A 121 -17.02 0.87 0.07
CA GLY A 121 -16.26 -0.03 -0.79
C GLY A 121 -16.79 -1.47 -0.72
N SER A 122 -16.56 -2.22 -1.80
CA SER A 122 -16.78 -3.66 -1.83
C SER A 122 -15.68 -4.37 -2.61
N GLY A 123 -15.38 -5.61 -2.21
CA GLY A 123 -14.31 -6.42 -2.78
C GLY A 123 -14.32 -7.83 -2.23
N SER A 124 -13.25 -8.57 -2.48
CA SER A 124 -13.10 -9.93 -1.95
C SER A 124 -11.65 -10.31 -1.74
N LYS A 125 -11.40 -11.24 -0.81
CA LYS A 125 -10.09 -11.84 -0.58
C LYS A 125 -10.23 -13.35 -0.58
N VAL A 126 -9.40 -14.02 -1.39
CA VAL A 126 -9.27 -15.48 -1.37
C VAL A 126 -8.25 -15.88 -0.31
N ILE A 127 -8.65 -16.78 0.59
CA ILE A 127 -7.80 -17.42 1.61
C ILE A 127 -7.59 -18.86 1.20
N ASN A 128 -6.35 -19.23 0.92
CA ASN A 128 -6.01 -20.60 0.52
C ASN A 128 -5.78 -21.47 1.76
N TYR A 129 -5.93 -22.78 1.59
CA TYR A 129 -5.59 -23.76 2.62
C TYR A 129 -5.03 -25.06 2.03
N THR A 130 -4.29 -25.80 2.85
CA THR A 130 -3.75 -27.12 2.52
C THR A 130 -4.09 -28.15 3.58
N ASN A 131 -4.18 -29.42 3.18
CA ASN A 131 -4.39 -30.57 4.05
C ASN A 131 -5.66 -30.49 4.91
N ALA A 132 -6.75 -29.93 4.39
CA ALA A 132 -8.05 -30.04 5.03
C ALA A 132 -8.55 -31.49 4.96
N THR A 133 -9.33 -31.91 5.95
CA THR A 133 -9.89 -33.27 6.08
C THR A 133 -11.41 -33.26 6.11
N GLY A 134 -12.04 -32.24 5.51
CA GLY A 134 -13.49 -32.08 5.52
C GLY A 134 -14.03 -31.33 6.75
N GLN A 135 -13.22 -30.51 7.42
CA GLN A 135 -13.66 -29.78 8.61
C GLN A 135 -14.72 -28.73 8.25
N SER A 136 -15.74 -28.58 9.11
CA SER A 136 -16.70 -27.48 9.02
C SER A 136 -16.14 -26.20 9.65
N TYR A 137 -16.61 -25.05 9.17
CA TYR A 137 -16.32 -23.74 9.74
C TYR A 137 -17.63 -22.94 9.87
N GLY A 138 -17.73 -22.15 10.93
CA GLY A 138 -18.90 -21.29 11.18
C GLY A 138 -18.94 -20.08 10.24
N ALA A 139 -20.01 -19.30 10.32
CA ALA A 139 -20.08 -18.04 9.58
C ALA A 139 -18.95 -17.10 10.03
N ILE A 140 -18.25 -16.51 9.06
CA ILE A 140 -17.10 -15.62 9.28
C ILE A 140 -17.61 -14.18 9.23
N SER A 141 -17.23 -13.39 10.24
CA SER A 141 -17.42 -11.94 10.26
C SER A 141 -16.26 -11.30 11.04
N ILE A 142 -15.34 -10.66 10.32
CA ILE A 142 -14.10 -10.11 10.86
C ILE A 142 -14.08 -8.62 10.58
N ALA A 143 -14.13 -7.80 11.63
CA ALA A 143 -13.94 -6.36 11.51
C ALA A 143 -12.45 -6.00 11.31
N SER A 144 -12.19 -4.97 10.53
CA SER A 144 -10.83 -4.50 10.28
C SER A 144 -10.20 -3.79 11.49
N THR A 145 -8.89 -3.94 11.65
CA THR A 145 -8.06 -3.25 12.64
C THR A 145 -6.99 -2.38 11.96
N GLY A 146 -6.42 -1.41 12.68
CA GLY A 146 -5.62 -0.34 12.07
C GLY A 146 -6.55 0.71 11.45
N VAL A 147 -6.90 0.55 10.17
CA VAL A 147 -8.05 1.26 9.58
C VAL A 147 -9.33 0.48 9.87
N THR A 148 -10.28 1.10 10.57
CA THR A 148 -11.58 0.50 10.92
C THR A 148 -12.65 0.77 9.85
N GLY A 149 -13.78 0.07 9.91
CA GLY A 149 -14.95 0.34 9.06
C GLY A 149 -15.14 -0.61 7.87
N LEU A 150 -14.24 -1.57 7.69
CA LEU A 150 -14.42 -2.69 6.76
C LEU A 150 -14.72 -3.98 7.53
N THR A 151 -15.50 -4.87 6.92
CA THR A 151 -15.82 -6.20 7.44
C THR A 151 -15.59 -7.24 6.36
N ALA A 152 -14.82 -8.29 6.67
CA ALA A 152 -14.66 -9.47 5.83
C ALA A 152 -15.62 -10.58 6.31
N THR A 153 -16.41 -11.14 5.40
CA THR A 153 -17.48 -12.09 5.72
C THR A 153 -17.49 -13.31 4.80
N ALA A 154 -17.96 -14.45 5.32
CA ALA A 154 -18.31 -15.63 4.54
C ALA A 154 -19.40 -16.43 5.27
N PRO A 155 -20.33 -17.09 4.56
CA PRO A 155 -21.29 -17.99 5.20
C PRO A 155 -20.58 -19.19 5.82
N ALA A 156 -21.25 -19.88 6.76
CA ALA A 156 -20.78 -21.16 7.28
C ALA A 156 -20.66 -22.20 6.17
N GLY A 157 -19.71 -23.13 6.29
CA GLY A 157 -19.46 -24.13 5.26
C GLY A 157 -18.57 -25.28 5.72
N THR A 158 -18.13 -26.09 4.75
CA THR A 158 -17.21 -27.22 4.96
C THR A 158 -16.06 -27.12 3.97
N LEU A 159 -14.84 -27.27 4.46
CA LEU A 159 -13.65 -27.32 3.61
C LEU A 159 -13.67 -28.59 2.77
N ALA A 160 -13.25 -28.52 1.51
CA ALA A 160 -13.02 -29.70 0.71
C ALA A 160 -11.77 -30.43 1.24
N SER A 161 -11.79 -31.76 1.26
CA SER A 161 -10.60 -32.53 1.64
C SER A 161 -9.45 -32.28 0.66
N GLY A 162 -8.25 -32.04 1.19
CA GLY A 162 -7.06 -31.64 0.43
C GLY A 162 -6.80 -30.14 0.45
N ASN A 163 -6.33 -29.61 -0.69
CA ASN A 163 -6.02 -28.19 -0.84
C ASN A 163 -7.20 -27.46 -1.48
N GLY A 164 -7.44 -26.22 -1.06
CA GLY A 164 -8.55 -25.43 -1.58
C GLY A 164 -8.49 -23.98 -1.12
N SER A 165 -9.63 -23.30 -1.19
CA SER A 165 -9.74 -21.90 -0.82
C SER A 165 -11.12 -21.52 -0.28
N ILE A 166 -11.18 -20.46 0.51
CA ILE A 166 -12.40 -19.76 0.90
C ILE A 166 -12.33 -18.32 0.37
N THR A 167 -13.43 -17.81 -0.19
CA THR A 167 -13.52 -16.41 -0.59
C THR A 167 -14.27 -15.61 0.47
N LEU A 168 -13.62 -14.60 1.03
CA LEU A 168 -14.23 -13.63 1.93
C LEU A 168 -14.75 -12.45 1.11
N ALA A 169 -16.02 -12.08 1.30
CA ALA A 169 -16.58 -10.83 0.80
C ALA A 169 -16.20 -9.70 1.76
N ILE A 170 -15.66 -8.60 1.23
CA ILE A 170 -15.26 -7.43 2.02
C ILE A 170 -16.18 -6.27 1.67
N SER A 171 -16.75 -5.62 2.68
CA SER A 171 -17.56 -4.41 2.48
C SER A 171 -17.47 -3.46 3.67
N GLY A 172 -17.83 -2.19 3.45
CA GLY A 172 -17.93 -1.17 4.48
C GLY A 172 -17.40 0.18 4.04
N THR A 173 -17.27 1.10 5.00
CA THR A 173 -16.76 2.46 4.78
C THR A 173 -15.54 2.66 5.68
N PRO A 174 -14.30 2.61 5.13
CA PRO A 174 -13.10 2.81 5.92
C PRO A 174 -13.08 4.19 6.59
N SER A 175 -12.63 4.26 7.84
CA SER A 175 -12.59 5.50 8.62
C SER A 175 -11.47 6.46 8.21
N SER A 176 -10.38 5.94 7.65
CA SER A 176 -9.20 6.72 7.23
C SER A 176 -8.40 5.99 6.15
N ALA A 177 -7.42 6.69 5.55
CA ALA A 177 -6.46 6.08 4.65
C ALA A 177 -5.44 5.25 5.45
N GLY A 178 -4.83 4.23 4.84
CA GLY A 178 -3.79 3.43 5.47
C GLY A 178 -3.97 1.94 5.26
N THR A 179 -3.61 1.12 6.25
CA THR A 179 -3.69 -0.34 6.16
C THR A 179 -4.78 -0.88 7.08
N ALA A 180 -5.76 -1.57 6.50
CA ALA A 180 -6.78 -2.34 7.22
C ALA A 180 -6.33 -3.79 7.36
N ASN A 181 -6.26 -4.31 8.58
CA ASN A 181 -5.79 -5.66 8.88
C ASN A 181 -6.93 -6.57 9.35
N PHE A 182 -6.88 -7.83 8.93
CA PHE A 182 -7.88 -8.84 9.26
C PHE A 182 -7.16 -10.10 9.74
N VAL A 183 -7.68 -10.71 10.80
CA VAL A 183 -7.21 -12.00 11.33
C VAL A 183 -8.33 -13.02 11.19
N ILE A 184 -8.09 -14.08 10.43
CA ILE A 184 -9.01 -15.19 10.26
C ILE A 184 -8.51 -16.40 11.03
N THR A 185 -9.42 -17.11 11.68
CA THR A 185 -9.13 -18.34 12.42
C THR A 185 -10.07 -19.44 11.96
N ILE A 186 -9.52 -20.55 11.46
CA ILE A 186 -10.27 -21.76 11.10
C ILE A 186 -9.54 -22.96 11.69
N ASN A 187 -10.27 -23.87 12.32
CA ASN A 187 -9.73 -25.11 12.89
C ASN A 187 -8.51 -24.89 13.80
N GLY A 188 -8.57 -23.85 14.65
CA GLY A 188 -7.51 -23.49 15.60
C GLY A 188 -6.27 -22.82 14.99
N GLN A 189 -6.20 -22.65 13.68
CA GLN A 189 -5.12 -21.95 13.01
C GLN A 189 -5.55 -20.55 12.58
N SER A 190 -4.66 -19.59 12.78
CA SER A 190 -4.89 -18.19 12.41
C SER A 190 -3.88 -17.74 11.36
N CYS A 191 -4.33 -16.90 10.43
CA CYS A 191 -3.45 -16.11 9.58
C CYS A 191 -4.00 -14.68 9.43
N ASN A 192 -3.16 -13.75 8.96
CA ASN A 192 -3.55 -12.37 8.73
C ASN A 192 -3.42 -11.97 7.26
N PHE A 193 -4.28 -11.06 6.82
CA PHE A 193 -4.12 -10.34 5.56
C PHE A 193 -4.42 -8.86 5.76
N SER A 194 -3.87 -8.04 4.87
CA SER A 194 -4.02 -6.59 4.91
C SER A 194 -4.59 -6.07 3.59
N ILE A 195 -5.34 -4.97 3.68
CA ILE A 195 -5.89 -4.23 2.54
C ILE A 195 -5.40 -2.79 2.63
N ALA A 196 -4.87 -2.27 1.53
CA ALA A 196 -4.55 -0.85 1.41
C ALA A 196 -5.84 -0.04 1.19
N VAL A 197 -6.04 0.98 2.02
CA VAL A 197 -7.12 1.94 1.92
C VAL A 197 -6.53 3.26 1.41
N ASN A 198 -7.00 3.69 0.25
CA ASN A 198 -6.60 4.95 -0.36
C ASN A 198 -7.18 6.14 0.41
N ALA A 199 -6.50 7.28 0.33
CA ALA A 199 -7.07 8.54 0.79
C ALA A 199 -8.33 8.91 0.01
N GLY A 200 -9.31 9.46 0.72
CA GLY A 200 -10.51 10.02 0.12
C GLY A 200 -10.16 11.19 -0.80
N LEU A 201 -10.82 11.26 -1.95
CA LEU A 201 -10.74 12.44 -2.80
C LEU A 201 -11.59 13.56 -2.19
N ARG A 202 -11.02 14.76 -2.13
CA ARG A 202 -11.69 15.97 -1.63
C ARG A 202 -11.89 16.95 -2.77
N THR A 203 -13.01 17.67 -2.74
CA THR A 203 -13.18 18.89 -3.55
C THR A 203 -12.41 20.03 -2.88
N ILE A 204 -11.46 20.63 -3.58
CA ILE A 204 -10.60 21.68 -3.03
C ILE A 204 -11.19 23.06 -3.34
N LYS A 205 -11.52 23.81 -2.30
CA LYS A 205 -12.13 25.15 -2.42
C LYS A 205 -11.08 26.24 -2.46
N ILE A 206 -10.99 26.94 -3.58
CA ILE A 206 -10.12 28.10 -3.75
C ILE A 206 -10.94 29.37 -3.52
N LEU A 207 -10.48 30.22 -2.60
CA LEU A 207 -11.03 31.54 -2.36
C LEU A 207 -10.09 32.60 -2.94
N SER A 208 -10.57 33.33 -3.96
CA SER A 208 -9.87 34.52 -4.46
C SER A 208 -10.35 35.77 -3.74
N LEU A 209 -9.44 36.59 -3.23
CA LEU A 209 -9.77 37.90 -2.67
C LEU A 209 -9.85 38.95 -3.78
N ILE A 210 -10.90 39.78 -3.77
CA ILE A 210 -11.20 40.82 -4.79
C ILE A 210 -11.58 42.16 -4.11
N PRO A 211 -11.59 43.33 -4.77
CA PRO A 211 -11.24 43.59 -6.17
C PRO A 211 -9.75 43.35 -6.40
N ASP A 212 -9.47 42.62 -7.46
CA ASP A 212 -8.14 42.43 -8.01
C ASP A 212 -8.01 43.36 -9.23
N ASP A 213 -7.15 44.37 -9.13
CA ASP A 213 -7.04 45.42 -10.15
C ASP A 213 -6.51 44.87 -11.50
N TRP A 214 -5.91 43.69 -11.47
CA TRP A 214 -5.39 42.98 -12.63
C TRP A 214 -6.22 41.76 -13.01
N ILE A 215 -7.42 41.59 -12.45
CA ILE A 215 -8.37 40.52 -12.80
C ILE A 215 -7.68 39.14 -12.76
N SER A 216 -6.85 38.95 -11.74
CA SER A 216 -5.97 37.81 -11.54
C SER A 216 -6.57 36.76 -10.58
N GLU A 217 -7.84 36.94 -10.18
CA GLU A 217 -8.59 35.95 -9.42
C GLU A 217 -8.76 34.65 -10.21
N LEU A 218 -8.85 33.53 -9.51
CA LEU A 218 -9.06 32.22 -10.14
C LEU A 218 -10.55 31.91 -10.37
N ALA A 219 -11.47 32.77 -9.96
CA ALA A 219 -12.90 32.58 -10.19
C ALA A 219 -13.37 33.03 -11.59
N SER A 220 -14.68 32.93 -11.86
CA SER A 220 -15.28 33.15 -13.19
C SER A 220 -15.04 34.53 -13.80
N SER A 221 -14.78 35.55 -13.00
CA SER A 221 -14.48 36.91 -13.46
C SER A 221 -13.02 37.11 -13.92
N GLY A 222 -12.12 36.19 -13.56
CA GLY A 222 -10.68 36.24 -13.83
C GLY A 222 -10.34 35.97 -15.31
N THR A 223 -10.52 36.93 -16.20
CA THR A 223 -10.23 36.76 -17.64
C THR A 223 -8.75 36.52 -17.94
N ARG A 224 -7.83 36.95 -17.06
CA ARG A 224 -6.38 36.81 -17.26
C ARG A 224 -5.79 35.51 -16.71
N THR A 225 -6.58 34.74 -15.94
CA THR A 225 -6.22 33.44 -15.35
C THR A 225 -6.86 32.24 -16.03
N VAL A 226 -7.48 32.41 -17.21
CA VAL A 226 -8.16 31.29 -17.91
C VAL A 226 -7.23 30.10 -18.14
N ALA A 227 -6.00 30.35 -18.60
CA ALA A 227 -5.01 29.28 -18.82
C ALA A 227 -4.59 28.59 -17.51
N ALA A 228 -4.42 29.36 -16.43
CA ALA A 228 -4.14 28.83 -15.10
C ALA A 228 -5.26 27.89 -14.62
N ARG A 229 -6.54 28.33 -14.72
CA ARG A 229 -7.71 27.49 -14.42
C ARG A 229 -7.75 26.23 -15.25
N GLN A 230 -7.50 26.32 -16.56
CA GLN A 230 -7.52 25.14 -17.43
C GLN A 230 -6.50 24.08 -17.01
N LYS A 231 -5.35 24.47 -16.45
CA LYS A 231 -4.39 23.51 -15.88
C LYS A 231 -4.90 22.87 -14.60
N LEU A 232 -5.55 23.63 -13.73
CA LEU A 232 -6.20 23.13 -12.50
C LEU A 232 -7.41 22.23 -12.82
N ASP A 233 -8.18 22.55 -13.84
CA ASP A 233 -9.37 21.81 -14.26
C ASP A 233 -9.05 20.66 -15.23
N ASN A 234 -7.78 20.49 -15.62
CA ASN A 234 -7.37 19.35 -16.44
C ASN A 234 -7.32 18.07 -15.57
N PRO A 235 -8.19 17.07 -15.84
CA PRO A 235 -8.28 15.86 -15.02
C PRO A 235 -7.02 14.99 -15.03
N ALA A 236 -6.13 15.17 -16.02
CA ALA A 236 -4.83 14.50 -16.04
C ALA A 236 -3.81 15.15 -15.08
N ASN A 237 -3.94 16.46 -14.82
CA ASN A 237 -3.11 17.15 -13.85
C ASN A 237 -3.68 16.98 -12.44
N PHE A 238 -4.94 17.40 -12.26
CA PHE A 238 -5.65 17.39 -11.00
C PHE A 238 -7.02 16.73 -11.18
N GLY A 239 -7.21 15.59 -10.54
CA GLY A 239 -8.45 14.85 -10.67
C GLY A 239 -8.37 13.47 -10.04
N PRO A 240 -9.45 12.68 -10.10
CA PRO A 240 -9.49 11.36 -9.47
C PRO A 240 -8.38 10.41 -9.92
N ASN A 241 -7.93 10.58 -11.16
CA ASN A 241 -6.85 9.81 -11.80
C ASN A 241 -5.68 10.69 -12.26
N GLY A 242 -5.64 11.96 -11.82
CA GLY A 242 -4.59 12.90 -12.19
C GLY A 242 -3.28 12.66 -11.42
N MET A 243 -2.24 13.40 -11.81
CA MET A 243 -0.97 13.42 -11.07
C MET A 243 -1.17 13.85 -9.61
N VAL A 244 -2.04 14.83 -9.37
CA VAL A 244 -2.52 15.23 -8.04
C VAL A 244 -3.96 14.78 -7.86
N LYS A 245 -4.21 13.97 -6.83
CA LYS A 245 -5.50 13.30 -6.62
C LYS A 245 -6.46 14.17 -5.81
N VAL A 246 -7.44 14.74 -6.51
CA VAL A 246 -8.55 15.53 -5.95
C VAL A 246 -9.84 15.19 -6.67
N THR A 247 -11.00 15.51 -6.12
CA THR A 247 -12.26 15.38 -6.86
C THR A 247 -12.32 16.41 -7.99
N LYS A 248 -12.13 17.68 -7.63
CA LYS A 248 -12.10 18.86 -8.51
C LYS A 248 -11.69 20.09 -7.66
N PHE A 249 -11.46 21.22 -8.31
CA PHE A 249 -11.44 22.51 -7.66
C PHE A 249 -12.82 23.19 -7.70
N GLU A 250 -13.14 23.96 -6.67
CA GLU A 250 -14.27 24.89 -6.63
C GLU A 250 -13.76 26.31 -6.40
N TYR A 251 -14.16 27.26 -7.24
CA TYR A 251 -13.64 28.62 -7.23
C TYR A 251 -14.67 29.57 -6.63
N ASN A 252 -14.28 30.29 -5.58
CA ASN A 252 -15.09 31.29 -4.90
C ASN A 252 -14.35 32.64 -4.84
N THR A 253 -15.10 33.72 -4.65
CA THR A 253 -14.53 35.06 -4.44
C THR A 253 -15.03 35.66 -3.15
N PHE A 254 -14.20 36.49 -2.51
CA PHE A 254 -14.63 37.38 -1.43
C PHE A 254 -14.17 38.80 -1.69
N ASN A 255 -15.12 39.75 -1.65
CA ASN A 255 -14.82 41.16 -1.84
C ASN A 255 -14.31 41.80 -0.55
N VAL A 256 -12.99 41.96 -0.45
CA VAL A 256 -12.32 42.61 0.68
C VAL A 256 -12.52 44.11 0.72
N ALA A 257 -12.95 44.80 -0.34
CA ALA A 257 -13.25 46.23 -0.27
C ALA A 257 -14.56 46.48 0.51
N THR A 258 -15.58 45.64 0.28
CA THR A 258 -16.93 45.85 0.85
C THR A 258 -17.27 44.93 2.01
N GLY A 259 -16.68 43.74 2.10
CA GLY A 259 -16.98 42.75 3.13
C GLY A 259 -16.46 43.12 4.52
N SER A 260 -17.13 42.63 5.57
CA SER A 260 -16.67 42.81 6.95
C SER A 260 -15.50 41.86 7.29
N VAL A 261 -14.82 42.10 8.42
CA VAL A 261 -13.76 41.21 8.92
C VAL A 261 -14.33 39.83 9.30
N ASN A 262 -15.55 39.79 9.85
CA ASN A 262 -16.21 38.52 10.19
C ASN A 262 -16.55 37.72 8.93
N ASP A 263 -17.04 38.39 7.89
CA ASP A 263 -17.35 37.72 6.62
C ASP A 263 -16.07 37.22 5.94
N LEU A 264 -14.95 37.96 6.04
CA LEU A 264 -13.65 37.51 5.56
C LEU A 264 -13.20 36.24 6.28
N ASN A 265 -13.27 36.21 7.61
CA ASN A 265 -12.94 35.02 8.40
C ASN A 265 -13.81 33.83 8.00
N ASN A 266 -15.12 34.03 7.89
CA ASN A 266 -16.06 32.99 7.47
C ASN A 266 -15.76 32.50 6.05
N ALA A 267 -15.39 33.39 5.13
CA ALA A 267 -15.02 33.01 3.77
C ALA A 267 -13.75 32.15 3.76
N ILE A 268 -12.72 32.53 4.52
CA ILE A 268 -11.47 31.78 4.65
C ILE A 268 -11.71 30.42 5.33
N ASP A 269 -12.54 30.37 6.37
CA ASP A 269 -12.88 29.11 7.06
C ASP A 269 -13.58 28.09 6.16
N ASN A 270 -14.34 28.58 5.18
CA ASN A 270 -15.01 27.76 4.17
C ASN A 270 -14.16 27.47 2.93
N ALA A 271 -12.92 27.97 2.87
CA ALA A 271 -11.95 27.70 1.81
C ALA A 271 -10.94 26.63 2.23
N ASP A 272 -10.14 26.17 1.28
CA ASP A 272 -8.98 25.29 1.49
C ASP A 272 -7.69 26.03 1.13
N ILE A 273 -7.74 26.73 0.00
CA ILE A 273 -6.66 27.56 -0.53
C ILE A 273 -7.18 28.99 -0.65
N VAL A 274 -6.44 29.95 -0.12
CA VAL A 274 -6.68 31.38 -0.31
C VAL A 274 -5.68 31.89 -1.34
N TRP A 275 -6.20 32.44 -2.43
CA TRP A 275 -5.45 33.03 -3.53
C TRP A 275 -5.61 34.54 -3.49
N THR A 276 -4.50 35.27 -3.46
CA THR A 276 -4.54 36.73 -3.50
C THR A 276 -3.64 37.25 -4.61
N GLY A 277 -4.22 37.98 -5.54
CA GLY A 277 -3.50 38.75 -6.54
C GLY A 277 -3.37 40.22 -6.17
N TYR A 278 -3.66 41.11 -7.12
CA TYR A 278 -3.31 42.52 -7.07
C TYR A 278 -4.38 43.37 -6.41
N ILE A 279 -4.49 43.24 -5.10
CA ILE A 279 -5.49 43.97 -4.32
C ILE A 279 -4.87 45.27 -3.83
N SER A 280 -5.45 46.41 -4.21
CA SER A 280 -4.98 47.71 -3.72
C SER A 280 -4.94 47.75 -2.19
N ASN A 281 -3.89 48.32 -1.60
CA ASN A 281 -3.71 48.46 -0.15
C ASN A 281 -4.90 49.18 0.52
N GLY A 282 -5.57 50.08 -0.21
CA GLY A 282 -6.77 50.75 0.30
C GLY A 282 -7.94 49.80 0.60
N ASN A 283 -7.99 48.63 -0.07
CA ASN A 283 -9.05 47.65 0.09
C ASN A 283 -8.80 46.68 1.26
N ILE A 284 -7.55 46.46 1.66
CA ILE A 284 -7.18 45.61 2.81
C ILE A 284 -6.67 46.50 3.95
N ASN A 285 -7.59 46.94 4.81
CA ASN A 285 -7.25 47.70 6.01
C ASN A 285 -6.49 46.84 7.04
N ALA A 286 -5.95 47.48 8.07
CA ALA A 286 -5.16 46.83 9.12
C ALA A 286 -5.89 45.67 9.83
N GLN A 287 -7.20 45.77 10.02
CA GLN A 287 -7.99 44.72 10.67
C GLN A 287 -8.13 43.47 9.77
N LYS A 288 -8.37 43.66 8.47
CA LYS A 288 -8.43 42.56 7.49
C LYS A 288 -7.07 41.90 7.33
N LYS A 289 -6.00 42.68 7.31
CA LYS A 289 -4.63 42.16 7.29
C LYS A 289 -4.35 41.27 8.51
N ALA A 290 -4.66 41.75 9.72
CA ALA A 290 -4.51 40.98 10.95
C ALA A 290 -5.36 39.70 10.95
N ALA A 291 -6.56 39.74 10.37
CA ALA A 291 -7.41 38.56 10.23
C ALA A 291 -6.77 37.50 9.31
N ILE A 292 -6.20 37.91 8.16
CA ILE A 292 -5.49 36.97 7.26
C ILE A 292 -4.25 36.40 7.96
N GLU A 293 -3.48 37.21 8.70
CA GLU A 293 -2.33 36.75 9.48
C GLU A 293 -2.73 35.72 10.55
N ALA A 294 -3.84 35.96 11.26
CA ALA A 294 -4.39 35.01 12.22
C ALA A 294 -4.80 33.70 11.54
N LYS A 295 -5.45 33.75 10.37
CA LYS A 295 -5.85 32.56 9.60
C LYS A 295 -4.66 31.77 9.05
N ILE A 296 -3.57 32.43 8.69
CA ILE A 296 -2.30 31.75 8.37
C ILE A 296 -1.78 31.01 9.60
N ALA A 297 -1.76 31.68 10.77
CA ALA A 297 -1.27 31.10 12.03
C ALA A 297 -2.10 29.92 12.55
N GLU A 298 -3.38 29.81 12.16
CA GLU A 298 -4.22 28.65 12.47
C GLU A 298 -3.75 27.35 11.78
N LYS A 299 -2.94 27.43 10.72
CA LYS A 299 -2.37 26.28 9.98
C LYS A 299 -3.39 25.32 9.36
N LYS A 300 -4.64 25.76 9.16
CA LYS A 300 -5.70 24.94 8.57
C LYS A 300 -5.86 25.13 7.06
N LYS A 301 -5.45 26.29 6.56
CA LYS A 301 -5.65 26.73 5.17
C LYS A 301 -4.31 26.99 4.52
N PHE A 302 -4.23 26.86 3.21
CA PHE A 302 -3.04 27.23 2.46
C PHE A 302 -3.21 28.60 1.80
N PHE A 303 -2.17 29.43 1.81
CA PHE A 303 -2.21 30.79 1.28
C PHE A 303 -1.20 30.93 0.16
N ILE A 304 -1.63 31.48 -0.98
CA ILE A 304 -0.78 31.82 -2.11
C ILE A 304 -0.97 33.30 -2.40
N ILE A 305 0.07 34.09 -2.12
CA ILE A 305 0.02 35.56 -2.15
C ILE A 305 1.02 36.06 -3.19
N ALA A 306 0.52 36.70 -4.24
CA ALA A 306 1.36 37.43 -5.18
C ALA A 306 1.82 38.76 -4.54
N ILE A 307 3.06 39.16 -4.80
CA ILE A 307 3.58 40.48 -4.47
C ILE A 307 3.93 41.23 -5.76
N ASP A 308 3.40 42.44 -5.89
CA ASP A 308 3.72 43.37 -6.96
C ASP A 308 4.74 44.42 -6.48
N GLY A 309 5.50 45.01 -7.41
CA GLY A 309 6.15 46.31 -7.19
C GLY A 309 5.43 47.34 -8.06
N PRO A 310 5.34 48.65 -7.78
CA PRO A 310 5.64 49.48 -6.61
C PRO A 310 4.38 49.74 -5.73
N GLY A 311 4.51 49.76 -4.40
CA GLY A 311 3.71 50.64 -3.52
C GLY A 311 2.22 50.36 -3.25
N GLY A 312 1.48 49.95 -4.27
CA GLY A 312 0.02 50.10 -4.31
C GLY A 312 -0.77 48.88 -3.85
N PHE A 313 -0.16 47.70 -3.80
CA PHE A 313 -0.86 46.42 -3.65
C PHE A 313 -0.48 45.68 -2.37
N PHE A 314 -1.46 45.04 -1.76
CA PHE A 314 -1.24 44.11 -0.66
C PHE A 314 -0.28 43.00 -1.13
N PRO A 315 0.68 42.55 -0.28
CA PRO A 315 0.85 42.84 1.14
C PRO A 315 1.82 43.98 1.53
N TYR A 316 2.05 44.99 0.68
CA TYR A 316 3.05 46.07 0.79
C TYR A 316 3.68 46.40 2.17
N THR A 317 4.99 46.72 2.14
CA THR A 317 5.91 46.99 3.28
C THR A 317 6.18 45.80 4.20
N SER A 318 5.15 45.21 4.82
CA SER A 318 5.31 44.06 5.71
C SER A 318 4.03 43.24 5.83
N PHE A 319 4.11 41.95 6.12
CA PHE A 319 2.96 41.08 6.38
C PHE A 319 3.44 39.76 6.95
N GLY A 320 2.82 39.23 8.01
CA GLY A 320 3.15 37.91 8.54
C GLY A 320 4.63 37.71 8.90
N GLY A 321 5.34 38.77 9.29
CA GLY A 321 6.78 38.75 9.59
C GLY A 321 7.71 38.90 8.38
N TYR A 322 7.18 39.06 7.17
CA TYR A 322 7.93 39.45 5.98
C TYR A 322 8.09 40.97 5.93
N ASN A 323 9.22 41.43 5.38
CA ASN A 323 9.39 42.81 4.94
C ASN A 323 9.64 42.83 3.43
N PHE A 324 8.81 43.59 2.71
CA PHE A 324 8.83 43.69 1.26
C PHE A 324 9.55 44.96 0.84
N VAL A 325 10.35 44.85 -0.21
CA VAL A 325 10.99 45.98 -0.85
C VAL A 325 10.70 45.94 -2.34
N ASN A 326 10.50 47.13 -2.90
CA ASN A 326 10.53 47.30 -4.33
C ASN A 326 12.00 47.31 -4.76
N ASP A 327 12.41 46.36 -5.58
CA ASP A 327 13.79 46.32 -6.08
C ASP A 327 14.02 47.25 -7.28
N GLY A 328 13.00 48.05 -7.66
CA GLY A 328 13.08 49.00 -8.77
C GLY A 328 13.25 48.36 -10.14
N LEU A 329 13.25 47.02 -10.20
CA LEU A 329 13.31 46.24 -11.43
C LEU A 329 11.95 46.31 -12.12
N TYR A 330 11.83 47.30 -13.00
CA TYR A 330 10.91 47.25 -14.11
C TYR A 330 11.55 46.38 -15.18
N ILE A 331 10.99 45.19 -15.38
CA ILE A 331 11.44 44.35 -16.46
C ILE A 331 10.32 44.26 -17.48
N ASN A 332 10.50 44.96 -18.61
CA ASN A 332 9.57 44.88 -19.73
C ASN A 332 9.52 43.43 -20.21
N THR A 333 8.31 42.89 -20.33
CA THR A 333 8.02 41.51 -20.77
C THR A 333 8.67 41.13 -22.11
N ASN A 334 9.01 42.11 -22.95
CA ASN A 334 9.70 41.92 -24.23
C ASN A 334 11.23 41.89 -24.12
N SER A 335 11.79 42.12 -22.93
CA SER A 335 13.23 41.99 -22.71
C SER A 335 13.56 40.56 -22.25
N THR A 336 14.56 39.95 -22.86
CA THR A 336 15.14 38.66 -22.45
C THR A 336 15.76 38.68 -21.05
N ASN A 337 15.69 39.82 -20.34
CA ASN A 337 16.30 40.05 -19.04
C ASN A 337 15.29 39.94 -17.86
N GLY A 338 14.02 39.59 -18.15
CA GLY A 338 12.92 39.41 -17.19
C GLY A 338 12.85 38.07 -16.50
N LEU A 339 13.92 37.70 -15.79
CA LEU A 339 14.05 36.36 -15.24
C LEU A 339 14.23 36.42 -13.72
N VAL A 340 13.33 35.75 -13.01
CA VAL A 340 13.66 35.22 -11.68
C VAL A 340 14.19 33.80 -11.88
N THR A 341 15.06 33.36 -11.00
CA THR A 341 15.69 32.03 -11.10
C THR A 341 15.18 31.14 -9.99
N ALA A 342 14.85 29.89 -10.33
CA ALA A 342 14.55 28.86 -9.35
C ALA A 342 15.80 28.54 -8.53
N SER A 343 15.64 28.31 -7.23
CA SER A 343 16.73 27.88 -6.33
C SER A 343 16.68 26.39 -6.03
N SER A 344 15.77 25.65 -6.67
CA SER A 344 15.50 24.22 -6.52
C SER A 344 15.05 23.79 -5.11
N ASN A 345 14.40 24.68 -4.36
CA ASN A 345 13.92 24.47 -2.99
C ASN A 345 12.42 24.79 -2.85
N GLY A 346 11.55 23.80 -2.61
CA GLY A 346 10.13 24.05 -2.34
C GLY A 346 9.24 23.77 -3.57
N PRO A 347 8.39 24.71 -4.02
CA PRO A 347 7.43 24.45 -5.10
C PRO A 347 8.03 24.54 -6.52
N ASP A 348 9.31 24.83 -6.66
CA ASP A 348 10.08 24.60 -7.88
C ASP A 348 10.37 23.10 -8.13
N LYS A 349 10.03 22.21 -7.19
CA LYS A 349 10.06 20.74 -7.34
C LYS A 349 8.72 20.09 -7.01
N GLY A 350 8.30 19.15 -7.86
CA GLY A 350 6.99 18.50 -7.70
C GLY A 350 6.66 17.47 -8.77
N VAL A 351 5.44 16.93 -8.70
CA VAL A 351 4.96 15.88 -9.61
C VAL A 351 4.86 16.35 -11.06
N PHE A 352 4.81 17.67 -11.26
CA PHE A 352 4.78 18.27 -12.60
C PHE A 352 6.17 18.60 -13.15
N GLY A 353 7.24 18.27 -12.42
CA GLY A 353 8.62 18.47 -12.84
C GLY A 353 9.43 19.28 -11.83
N ASP A 354 10.75 19.19 -11.99
CA ASP A 354 11.75 19.86 -11.17
C ASP A 354 12.46 20.93 -11.97
N LEU A 355 12.41 22.17 -11.49
CA LEU A 355 13.20 23.28 -12.03
C LEU A 355 14.61 23.21 -11.43
N ALA A 356 15.60 23.10 -12.32
CA ALA A 356 17.00 23.14 -11.92
C ALA A 356 17.36 24.48 -11.25
N ASP A 357 18.39 24.48 -10.40
CA ASP A 357 18.92 25.72 -9.84
C ASP A 357 19.38 26.67 -10.97
N GLY A 358 19.00 27.94 -10.89
CA GLY A 358 19.21 28.92 -11.95
C GLY A 358 18.20 28.86 -13.10
N ALA A 359 17.25 27.91 -13.11
CA ALA A 359 16.28 27.80 -14.20
C ALA A 359 15.43 29.07 -14.31
N PRO A 360 15.28 29.63 -15.52
CA PRO A 360 14.58 30.89 -15.71
C PRO A 360 13.07 30.70 -15.57
N VAL A 361 12.45 31.50 -14.71
CA VAL A 361 10.99 31.67 -14.62
C VAL A 361 10.69 33.11 -14.99
N ARG A 362 9.69 33.28 -15.85
CA ARG A 362 9.39 34.60 -16.41
C ARG A 362 8.39 35.35 -15.56
N ILE A 363 8.64 36.64 -15.45
CA ILE A 363 7.83 37.60 -14.72
C ILE A 363 7.12 38.53 -15.70
N ASN A 364 6.09 39.24 -15.24
CA ASN A 364 5.32 40.14 -16.08
C ASN A 364 5.97 41.53 -16.11
N ARG A 365 5.85 42.34 -15.05
CA ARG A 365 6.37 43.72 -15.10
C ARG A 365 7.27 44.12 -13.94
N TYR A 366 6.84 43.87 -12.71
CA TYR A 366 7.52 44.40 -11.54
C TYR A 366 7.85 43.32 -10.53
N VAL A 367 9.05 43.38 -9.97
CA VAL A 367 9.49 42.38 -9.01
C VAL A 367 9.43 42.94 -7.59
N GLY A 368 8.42 42.51 -6.84
CA GLY A 368 8.48 42.55 -5.38
C GLY A 368 9.56 41.59 -4.89
N THR A 369 10.48 42.06 -4.04
CA THR A 369 11.46 41.20 -3.37
C THR A 369 11.38 41.35 -1.86
N PHE A 370 12.09 40.51 -1.13
CA PHE A 370 12.09 40.50 0.32
C PHE A 370 13.39 41.11 0.86
N SER A 371 13.29 42.05 1.79
CA SER A 371 14.41 42.45 2.65
C SER A 371 14.51 41.58 3.90
N ASN A 372 13.39 40.95 4.29
CA ASN A 372 13.33 39.94 5.34
C ASN A 372 12.25 38.91 4.97
N THR A 373 12.61 37.64 4.99
CA THR A 373 11.69 36.52 4.68
C THR A 373 11.01 35.93 5.91
N GLY A 374 11.28 36.44 7.12
CA GLY A 374 10.68 35.92 8.36
C GLY A 374 10.98 34.44 8.60
N GLY A 375 12.16 33.97 8.17
CA GLY A 375 12.58 32.57 8.26
C GLY A 375 12.03 31.64 7.17
N ALA A 376 11.35 32.17 6.15
CA ALA A 376 10.85 31.39 5.03
C ALA A 376 11.97 30.92 4.09
N THR A 377 11.78 29.75 3.49
CA THR A 377 12.67 29.18 2.49
C THR A 377 12.44 29.87 1.15
N SER A 378 13.51 30.38 0.52
CA SER A 378 13.41 31.00 -0.80
C SER A 378 13.48 29.95 -1.91
N PHE A 379 12.55 30.03 -2.86
CA PHE A 379 12.44 29.15 -4.04
C PHE A 379 12.59 29.90 -5.37
N LEU A 380 12.48 31.23 -5.35
CA LEU A 380 12.85 32.10 -6.48
C LEU A 380 13.76 33.21 -5.99
N SER A 381 14.69 33.63 -6.85
CA SER A 381 15.56 34.78 -6.59
C SER A 381 15.75 35.66 -7.82
N VAL A 382 16.03 36.95 -7.58
CA VAL A 382 16.47 37.92 -8.58
C VAL A 382 17.56 38.79 -7.98
N ASN A 383 18.67 39.00 -8.69
CA ASN A 383 19.79 39.83 -8.23
C ASN A 383 20.25 39.52 -6.79
N GLY A 384 20.26 38.24 -6.41
CA GLY A 384 20.65 37.79 -5.07
C GLY A 384 19.62 38.04 -3.96
N LYS A 385 18.44 38.59 -4.28
CA LYS A 385 17.34 38.77 -3.35
C LYS A 385 16.28 37.68 -3.54
N PRO A 386 15.66 37.17 -2.46
CA PRO A 386 14.48 36.34 -2.58
C PRO A 386 13.37 37.06 -3.36
N ALA A 387 12.71 36.33 -4.23
CA ALA A 387 11.57 36.76 -5.05
C ALA A 387 10.39 35.79 -4.92
N GLY A 388 10.59 34.62 -4.31
CA GLY A 388 9.56 33.66 -3.99
C GLY A 388 9.98 32.88 -2.77
N THR A 389 9.07 32.73 -1.82
CA THR A 389 9.31 32.06 -0.54
C THR A 389 8.15 31.16 -0.14
N ILE A 390 8.47 30.04 0.49
CA ILE A 390 7.50 29.15 1.11
C ILE A 390 7.82 29.00 2.60
N ARG A 391 6.78 29.09 3.44
CA ARG A 391 6.86 28.83 4.87
C ARG A 391 5.59 28.14 5.34
N ASP A 392 5.70 26.86 5.64
CA ASP A 392 4.58 26.04 6.12
C ASP A 392 3.39 26.07 5.14
N ASN A 393 2.32 26.77 5.49
CA ASN A 393 1.09 26.91 4.73
C ASN A 393 0.99 28.20 3.89
N LEU A 394 2.11 28.89 3.66
CA LEU A 394 2.12 30.18 2.97
C LEU A 394 3.20 30.22 1.89
N ILE A 395 2.76 30.43 0.65
CA ILE A 395 3.59 30.85 -0.48
C ILE A 395 3.41 32.35 -0.67
N VAL A 396 4.54 33.07 -0.75
CA VAL A 396 4.57 34.47 -1.17
C VAL A 396 5.54 34.58 -2.34
N TYR A 397 5.12 35.17 -3.45
CA TYR A 397 5.90 35.15 -4.69
C TYR A 397 5.73 36.43 -5.50
N ALA A 398 6.80 36.86 -6.18
CA ALA A 398 6.80 37.99 -7.11
C ALA A 398 5.79 37.79 -8.24
N ASP A 399 5.51 38.87 -9.00
CA ASP A 399 4.70 38.88 -10.23
C ASP A 399 5.29 37.96 -11.33
N VAL A 400 5.24 36.65 -11.08
CA VAL A 400 5.48 35.60 -12.04
C VAL A 400 4.37 35.70 -13.06
N ASN A 401 4.75 35.58 -14.33
CA ASN A 401 3.84 35.61 -15.46
C ASN A 401 2.96 34.35 -15.46
N MET A 402 1.95 34.35 -14.58
CA MET A 402 0.84 33.40 -14.46
C MET A 402 -0.43 33.97 -15.11
N PHE A 403 -0.37 35.23 -15.53
CA PHE A 403 -1.50 36.00 -16.03
C PHE A 403 -1.01 36.66 -17.31
N LEU A 404 -1.55 36.26 -18.47
CA LEU A 404 -1.80 37.12 -19.65
C LEU A 404 -1.89 36.33 -20.96
N ASN A 405 -2.55 36.99 -21.92
CA ASN A 405 -2.72 36.57 -23.30
C ASN A 405 -1.50 36.96 -24.18
N ASN A 406 -1.60 36.55 -25.44
CA ASN A 406 -0.63 36.65 -26.52
C ASN A 406 0.04 38.02 -26.83
N THR A 407 -0.36 39.15 -26.24
CA THR A 407 0.21 40.47 -26.60
C THR A 407 1.45 40.86 -25.79
N ASP A 408 1.55 40.41 -24.53
CA ASP A 408 2.58 40.89 -23.62
C ASP A 408 3.66 39.84 -23.33
N ALA A 409 3.51 38.54 -23.65
CA ALA A 409 4.56 37.55 -23.41
C ALA A 409 4.55 36.40 -24.42
N TYR A 410 5.71 36.07 -24.99
CA TYR A 410 5.89 34.95 -25.92
C TYR A 410 6.07 33.59 -25.20
N ASP A 411 5.97 33.57 -23.88
CA ASP A 411 6.47 32.50 -23.00
C ASP A 411 5.63 32.28 -21.71
N GLY A 412 4.82 33.27 -21.29
CA GLY A 412 3.74 33.06 -20.33
C GLY A 412 2.68 32.18 -20.97
N PHE A 413 2.39 31.02 -20.37
CA PHE A 413 1.48 29.97 -20.92
C PHE A 413 1.44 29.95 -22.47
N SER A 414 2.61 29.94 -23.10
CA SER A 414 2.80 30.39 -24.48
C SER A 414 1.85 29.78 -25.51
N GLY A 415 1.22 30.63 -26.32
CA GLY A 415 0.95 30.36 -27.73
C GLY A 415 -0.22 29.46 -28.10
N ARG A 416 -0.97 28.92 -27.15
CA ARG A 416 -2.32 28.34 -27.30
C ARG A 416 -2.83 28.03 -25.90
N VAL A 417 -4.15 28.02 -25.77
CA VAL A 417 -4.91 27.44 -24.66
C VAL A 417 -4.38 26.02 -24.37
N ASN A 418 -3.30 25.88 -23.59
CA ASN A 418 -2.69 24.62 -23.24
C ASN A 418 -2.92 24.38 -21.76
N ASN A 419 -3.51 23.24 -21.45
CA ASN A 419 -3.93 22.86 -20.12
C ASN A 419 -2.93 21.90 -19.45
N ASN A 420 -1.73 21.72 -19.97
CA ASN A 420 -0.74 20.80 -19.42
C ASN A 420 0.20 21.50 -18.42
N CYS A 421 0.47 20.88 -17.27
CA CYS A 421 1.35 21.45 -16.26
C CYS A 421 2.84 21.38 -16.61
N THR A 422 3.23 20.60 -17.62
CA THR A 422 4.64 20.32 -17.98
C THR A 422 5.15 21.16 -19.15
N ASP A 423 4.38 22.14 -19.63
CA ASP A 423 4.68 22.86 -20.88
C ASP A 423 5.95 23.72 -20.83
N ASN A 424 6.16 24.42 -19.72
CA ASN A 424 7.26 25.35 -19.52
C ASN A 424 7.47 25.60 -18.01
N ASN A 425 8.57 26.26 -17.66
CA ASN A 425 8.94 26.49 -16.26
C ASN A 425 7.84 27.21 -15.45
N ASN A 426 7.14 28.19 -16.06
CA ASN A 426 6.03 28.90 -15.43
C ASN A 426 4.84 27.95 -15.13
N SER A 427 4.51 27.04 -16.05
CA SER A 427 3.45 26.04 -15.88
C SER A 427 3.78 25.03 -14.80
N VAL A 428 5.02 24.54 -14.80
CA VAL A 428 5.52 23.60 -13.79
C VAL A 428 5.45 24.24 -12.41
N LEU A 429 5.95 25.47 -12.28
CA LEU A 429 5.92 26.22 -11.04
C LEU A 429 4.49 26.45 -10.54
N PHE A 430 3.60 26.96 -11.39
CA PHE A 430 2.20 27.21 -11.04
C PHE A 430 1.52 25.92 -10.54
N CYS A 431 1.63 24.83 -11.28
CA CYS A 431 0.99 23.58 -10.87
C CYS A 431 1.60 22.99 -9.61
N ASN A 432 2.92 23.12 -9.42
CA ASN A 432 3.56 22.71 -8.19
C ASN A 432 3.13 23.57 -6.98
N PHE A 433 2.78 24.86 -7.15
CA PHE A 433 2.18 25.66 -6.06
C PHE A 433 0.90 24.99 -5.57
N PHE A 434 0.02 24.63 -6.50
CA PHE A 434 -1.24 23.96 -6.18
C PHE A 434 -1.05 22.53 -5.70
N GLN A 435 -0.04 21.81 -6.19
CA GLN A 435 0.35 20.53 -5.61
C GLN A 435 0.68 20.68 -4.12
N LYS A 436 1.60 21.59 -3.75
CA LYS A 436 1.99 21.80 -2.35
C LYS A 436 0.79 22.20 -1.50
N ALA A 437 -0.08 23.08 -2.02
CA ALA A 437 -1.27 23.52 -1.33
C ALA A 437 -2.27 22.37 -1.09
N VAL A 438 -2.49 21.51 -2.08
CA VAL A 438 -3.36 20.33 -1.97
C VAL A 438 -2.77 19.32 -0.98
N ASP A 439 -1.48 18.98 -1.11
CA ASP A 439 -0.79 18.05 -0.22
C ASP A 439 -0.88 18.52 1.25
N TYR A 440 -0.73 19.83 1.48
CA TYR A 440 -0.89 20.44 2.79
C TYR A 440 -2.32 20.28 3.33
N VAL A 441 -3.33 20.69 2.56
CA VAL A 441 -4.74 20.65 3.01
C VAL A 441 -5.22 19.22 3.25
N LEU A 442 -4.77 18.25 2.45
CA LEU A 442 -5.14 16.84 2.64
C LEU A 442 -4.48 16.20 3.86
N SER A 443 -3.32 16.72 4.29
CA SER A 443 -2.64 16.28 5.52
C SER A 443 -3.10 17.02 6.79
N HIS A 444 -3.87 18.11 6.64
CA HIS A 444 -4.38 18.95 7.73
C HIS A 444 -5.90 19.19 7.59
N PRO A 445 -6.74 18.13 7.62
CA PRO A 445 -8.16 18.18 7.24
C PRO A 445 -9.02 19.14 8.08
#